data_AF-A0A7L4NUM5-F1
#
_entry.id   AF-A0A7L4NUM5-F1
#
_cell.length_a   1.000
_cell.length_b   1.000
_cell.length_c   1.000
_cell.angle_alpha   90.00
_cell.angle_beta   90.00
_cell.angle_gamma   90.00
#
_symmetry.space_group_name_H-M   'P 1'
#
loop_
_entity.id
_entity.type
_entity.pdbx_description
1 polymer ?
#
loop_
_entity_poly.entity_id
_entity_poly.type
_entity_poly.pdbx_seq_one_letter_code
_entity_poly.pdbx_strand_id
1 'polypeptide(L)'
;SIAILLYLARKFKTPDHWYPSDLQKRARVDEYLSWQHVSIRGKASKLFLTKMLLPMLTGQPVPPEKLEILTEELNVVLKQFEEKFLQDKPFIAGTEVSLADLVALVELMQ
;
A
#
# COMPACT_ATOMS: atom_id res chain seq x y z
N SER A 1 -1.95 -11.02 -3.29
CA SER A 1 -3.32 -10.51 -3.47
C SER A 1 -3.54 -9.95 -4.87
N ILE A 2 -2.60 -9.19 -5.44
CA ILE A 2 -2.77 -8.45 -6.71
C ILE A 2 -3.31 -9.30 -7.87
N ALA A 3 -2.69 -10.44 -8.16
CA ALA A 3 -3.13 -11.31 -9.26
C ALA A 3 -4.60 -11.78 -9.12
N ILE A 4 -5.05 -12.04 -7.89
CA ILE A 4 -6.43 -12.45 -7.60
C ILE A 4 -7.37 -11.26 -7.85
N LEU A 5 -7.03 -10.06 -7.36
CA LEU A 5 -7.83 -8.85 -7.59
C LEU A 5 -8.00 -8.55 -9.08
N LEU A 6 -6.91 -8.63 -9.86
CA LEU A 6 -6.95 -8.45 -11.31
C LEU A 6 -7.79 -9.53 -12.02
N TYR A 7 -7.68 -10.79 -11.58
CA TYR A 7 -8.52 -11.88 -12.09
C TYR A 7 -10.00 -11.61 -11.83
N LEU A 8 -10.37 -11.21 -10.61
CA LEU A 8 -11.75 -10.91 -10.24
C LEU A 8 -12.30 -9.74 -11.05
N ALA A 9 -11.55 -8.63 -11.17
CA ALA A 9 -11.94 -7.47 -11.95
C ALA A 9 -12.25 -7.85 -13.42
N ARG A 10 -11.37 -8.66 -14.04
CA ARG A 10 -11.52 -9.10 -15.43
C ARG A 10 -12.63 -10.13 -15.61
N LYS A 11 -12.69 -11.16 -14.75
CA LYS A 11 -13.67 -12.25 -14.83
C LYS A 11 -15.09 -11.74 -14.66
N PHE A 12 -15.30 -10.86 -13.68
CA PHE A 12 -16.63 -10.37 -13.34
C PHE A 12 -16.98 -9.06 -14.03
N LYS A 13 -16.10 -8.54 -14.92
CA LYS A 13 -16.31 -7.28 -15.65
C LYS A 13 -16.74 -6.15 -14.72
N THR A 14 -15.99 -5.97 -13.63
CA THR A 14 -16.26 -4.90 -12.66
C THR A 14 -16.30 -3.54 -13.35
N PRO A 15 -16.96 -2.52 -12.77
CA PRO A 15 -16.93 -1.16 -13.30
C PRO A 15 -15.51 -0.70 -13.68
N ASP A 16 -15.37 0.01 -14.81
CA ASP A 16 -14.06 0.28 -15.45
C ASP A 16 -13.09 0.99 -14.50
N HIS A 17 -13.58 1.89 -13.66
CA HIS A 17 -12.76 2.65 -12.71
C HIS A 17 -11.87 1.77 -11.80
N TRP A 18 -12.29 0.54 -11.47
CA TRP A 18 -11.49 -0.39 -10.66
C TRP A 18 -10.18 -0.78 -11.35
N TYR A 19 -10.23 -1.08 -12.65
CA TYR A 19 -9.08 -1.43 -13.46
C TYR A 19 -9.24 -0.84 -14.88
N PRO A 20 -8.94 0.47 -15.05
CA PRO A 20 -9.35 1.24 -16.21
C PRO A 20 -8.91 0.65 -17.55
N SER A 21 -9.72 0.84 -18.59
CA SER A 21 -9.35 0.49 -19.96
C SER A 21 -8.41 1.49 -20.61
N ASP A 22 -8.43 2.74 -20.15
CA ASP A 22 -7.44 3.75 -20.51
C ASP A 22 -6.03 3.31 -20.10
N LEU A 23 -5.10 3.31 -21.06
CA LEU A 23 -3.77 2.76 -20.89
C LEU A 23 -2.94 3.53 -19.85
N GLN A 24 -3.09 4.85 -19.76
CA GLN A 24 -2.32 5.66 -18.83
C GLN A 24 -2.83 5.50 -17.40
N LYS A 25 -4.15 5.53 -17.20
CA LYS A 25 -4.76 5.24 -15.90
C LYS A 25 -4.44 3.82 -15.42
N ARG A 26 -4.52 2.83 -16.32
CA ARG A 26 -4.14 1.45 -16.00
C ARG A 26 -2.67 1.35 -15.60
N ALA A 27 -1.77 2.00 -16.33
CA ALA A 27 -0.35 2.03 -15.99
C ALA A 27 -0.10 2.63 -14.60
N ARG A 28 -0.85 3.66 -14.20
CA ARG A 28 -0.77 4.23 -12.84
C ARG A 28 -1.25 3.25 -11.76
N VAL A 29 -2.33 2.52 -12.02
CA VAL A 29 -2.79 1.45 -11.12
C VAL A 29 -1.70 0.37 -11.00
N ASP A 30 -1.20 -0.15 -12.12
CA ASP A 30 -0.19 -1.21 -12.14
C ASP A 30 1.14 -0.75 -11.49
N GLU A 31 1.54 0.52 -11.69
CA GLU A 31 2.72 1.13 -11.04
C GLU A 31 2.59 1.06 -9.52
N TYR A 32 1.46 1.50 -8.96
CA TYR A 32 1.23 1.46 -7.52
C TYR A 32 1.17 0.02 -6.99
N LEU A 33 0.40 -0.86 -7.64
CA LEU A 33 0.22 -2.24 -7.21
C LEU A 33 1.54 -3.02 -7.20
N SER A 34 2.47 -2.68 -8.10
CA SER A 34 3.83 -3.24 -8.12
C SER A 34 4.71 -2.65 -7.03
N TRP A 35 4.66 -1.32 -6.85
CA TRP A 35 5.50 -0.59 -5.89
C TRP A 35 5.17 -0.92 -4.43
N GLN A 36 3.89 -1.07 -4.07
CA GLN A 36 3.50 -1.21 -2.66
C GLN A 36 4.12 -2.41 -1.95
N HIS A 37 4.41 -3.50 -2.68
CA HIS A 37 4.80 -4.78 -2.11
C HIS A 37 6.03 -4.72 -1.22
N VAL A 38 7.01 -3.92 -1.63
CA VAL A 38 8.29 -3.73 -0.93
C VAL A 38 8.37 -2.37 -0.22
N SER A 39 7.36 -1.52 -0.43
CA SER A 39 7.27 -0.17 0.11
C SER A 39 6.33 -0.16 1.32
N ILE A 40 5.14 0.44 1.22
CA ILE A 40 4.20 0.60 2.35
C ILE A 40 3.97 -0.74 3.06
N ARG A 41 3.52 -1.77 2.32
CA ARG A 41 3.25 -3.09 2.90
C ARG A 41 4.45 -3.66 3.65
N GLY A 42 5.62 -3.62 3.02
CA GLY A 42 6.85 -4.18 3.59
C GLY A 42 7.27 -3.46 4.87
N LYS A 43 7.28 -2.12 4.85
CA LYS A 43 7.69 -1.29 5.99
C LYS A 43 6.67 -1.33 7.13
N ALA A 44 5.37 -1.19 6.83
CA ALA A 44 4.30 -1.25 7.82
C ALA A 44 4.25 -2.63 8.51
N SER A 45 4.32 -3.73 7.74
CA SER A 45 4.35 -5.08 8.30
C SER A 45 5.56 -5.30 9.22
N LYS A 46 6.74 -4.80 8.83
CA LYS A 46 7.97 -4.92 9.64
C LYS A 46 7.85 -4.15 10.95
N LEU A 47 7.28 -2.94 10.91
CA LEU A 47 7.01 -2.14 12.11
C LEU A 47 5.98 -2.83 13.01
N PHE A 48 4.86 -3.29 12.48
CA PHE A 48 3.82 -4.01 13.23
C PHE A 48 4.37 -5.27 13.90
N LEU A 49 5.06 -6.13 13.13
CA LEU A 49 5.69 -7.35 13.63
C LEU A 49 6.66 -7.04 14.77
N THR A 50 7.51 -6.03 14.59
CA THR A 50 8.52 -5.66 15.57
C THR A 50 7.90 -5.04 16.82
N LYS A 51 6.96 -4.10 16.67
CA LYS A 51 6.37 -3.35 17.78
C LYS A 51 5.37 -4.17 18.58
N MET A 52 4.61 -5.06 17.93
CA MET A 52 3.47 -5.73 18.56
C MET A 52 3.65 -7.24 18.69
N LEU A 53 3.86 -7.94 17.57
CA LEU A 53 3.83 -9.40 17.59
C LEU A 53 5.08 -9.99 18.29
N LEU A 54 6.26 -9.42 18.06
CA LEU A 54 7.50 -9.92 18.66
C LEU A 54 7.50 -9.81 20.21
N PRO A 55 7.12 -8.67 20.83
CA PRO A 55 6.95 -8.58 22.28
C PRO A 55 5.89 -9.54 22.81
N MET A 56 4.77 -9.71 22.09
CA MET A 56 3.71 -10.64 22.48
C MET A 56 4.21 -12.09 22.52
N LEU A 57 5.06 -12.49 21.57
CA LEU A 57 5.59 -13.85 21.47
C LEU A 57 6.78 -14.11 22.41
N THR A 58 7.65 -13.11 22.62
CA THR A 58 8.91 -13.29 23.36
C THR A 58 8.87 -12.78 24.79
N GLY A 59 7.88 -11.95 25.14
CA GLY A 59 7.81 -11.23 26.41
C GLY A 59 8.89 -10.16 26.59
N GLN A 60 9.74 -9.92 25.57
CA GLN A 60 10.84 -8.97 25.65
C GLN A 60 10.45 -7.62 25.03
N PRO A 61 10.84 -6.51 25.67
CA PRO A 61 10.63 -5.19 25.10
C PRO A 61 11.52 -4.98 23.86
N VAL A 62 11.02 -4.18 22.92
CA VAL A 62 11.81 -3.79 21.75
C VAL A 62 12.64 -2.54 22.08
N PRO A 63 13.93 -2.50 21.70
CA PRO A 63 14.75 -1.29 21.86
C PRO A 63 14.12 -0.07 21.18
N PRO A 64 14.01 1.08 21.86
CA PRO A 64 13.41 2.30 21.30
C PRO A 64 14.05 2.75 19.98
N GLU A 65 15.39 2.73 19.91
CA GLU A 65 16.17 3.08 18.69
C GLU A 65 15.75 2.25 17.47
N LYS A 66 15.48 0.95 17.67
CA LYS A 66 15.01 0.08 16.59
C LYS A 66 13.62 0.48 16.11
N LEU A 67 12.73 0.89 17.01
CA LEU A 67 11.39 1.35 16.63
C LEU A 67 11.43 2.69 15.90
N GLU A 68 12.31 3.59 16.31
CA GLU A 68 12.53 4.89 15.66
C GLU A 68 12.99 4.71 14.21
N ILE A 69 14.04 3.90 13.99
CA ILE A 69 14.54 3.57 12.64
C ILE A 69 13.42 3.01 11.74
N LEU A 70 12.63 2.06 12.25
CA LEU A 70 11.53 1.46 11.47
C LEU A 70 10.41 2.46 11.17
N THR A 71 10.16 3.39 12.09
CA THR A 71 9.16 4.45 11.92
C THR A 71 9.63 5.46 10.87
N GLU A 72 10.90 5.85 10.89
CA GLU A 72 11.50 6.70 9.86
C GLU A 72 11.47 6.03 8.48
N GLU A 73 11.85 4.75 8.38
CA GLU A 73 11.75 3.98 7.13
C GLU A 73 10.32 3.99 6.57
N LEU A 74 9.30 3.87 7.43
CA LEU A 74 7.90 3.93 7.04
C LEU A 74 7.50 5.36 6.61
N ASN A 75 7.90 6.38 7.36
CA ASN A 75 7.61 7.78 7.02
C ASN A 75 8.16 8.17 5.65
N VAL A 76 9.34 7.66 5.26
CA VAL A 76 9.91 7.90 3.93
C VAL A 76 9.00 7.34 2.82
N VAL A 77 8.48 6.12 2.96
CA VAL A 77 7.58 5.56 1.94
C VAL A 77 6.18 6.17 1.98
N LEU A 78 5.68 6.62 3.14
CA LEU A 78 4.44 7.39 3.23
C LEU A 78 4.56 8.74 2.52
N LYS A 79 5.68 9.43 2.69
CA LYS A 79 5.97 10.66 1.94
C LYS A 79 6.02 10.40 0.44
N GLN A 80 6.67 9.31 0.01
CA GLN A 80 6.65 8.92 -1.41
C GLN A 80 5.24 8.61 -1.92
N PHE A 81 4.39 7.99 -1.10
CA PHE A 81 3.00 7.76 -1.43
C PHE A 81 2.25 9.08 -1.70
N GLU A 82 2.36 10.03 -0.78
CA GLU A 82 1.75 11.35 -0.89
C GLU A 82 2.28 12.12 -2.10
N GLU A 83 3.60 12.25 -2.26
CA GLU A 83 4.20 13.11 -3.28
C GLU A 83 4.19 12.50 -4.68
N LYS A 84 4.24 11.17 -4.81
CA LYS A 84 4.31 10.49 -6.11
C LYS A 84 2.96 9.98 -6.58
N PHE A 85 2.20 9.32 -5.71
CA PHE A 85 1.01 8.58 -6.12
C PHE A 85 -0.27 9.39 -5.93
N LEU A 86 -0.54 9.84 -4.70
CA LEU A 86 -1.76 10.56 -4.38
C LEU A 86 -1.73 12.00 -4.90
N GLN A 87 -0.67 12.75 -4.59
CA GLN A 87 -0.51 14.17 -4.92
C GLN A 87 -1.74 14.97 -4.44
N ASP A 88 -2.15 15.97 -5.23
CA ASP A 88 -3.37 16.75 -4.99
C ASP A 88 -4.63 16.12 -5.62
N LYS A 89 -4.59 14.83 -5.97
CA LYS A 89 -5.73 14.11 -6.57
C LYS A 89 -6.57 13.41 -5.50
N PRO A 90 -7.88 13.21 -5.73
CA PRO A 90 -8.73 12.48 -4.79
C PRO A 90 -8.39 10.97 -4.74
N PHE A 91 -7.83 10.39 -5.81
CA PHE A 91 -7.44 8.97 -5.88
C PHE A 91 -6.12 8.80 -6.65
N ILE A 92 -5.43 7.68 -6.41
CA ILE A 92 -4.10 7.38 -6.97
C ILE A 92 -4.09 7.46 -8.49
N ALA A 93 -5.11 6.89 -9.14
CA ALA A 93 -5.22 6.83 -10.60
C ALA A 93 -6.01 8.00 -11.23
N GLY A 94 -6.45 8.99 -10.45
CA GLY A 94 -7.16 10.17 -10.96
C GLY A 94 -8.34 10.58 -10.09
N THR A 95 -9.52 10.71 -10.71
CA THR A 95 -10.74 11.25 -10.08
C THR A 95 -11.67 10.19 -9.52
N GLU A 96 -11.41 8.91 -9.78
CA GLU A 96 -12.24 7.79 -9.33
C GLU A 96 -11.38 6.75 -8.61
N VAL A 97 -11.99 6.06 -7.64
CA VAL A 97 -11.36 4.98 -6.88
C VAL A 97 -10.95 3.83 -7.79
N SER A 98 -9.81 3.21 -7.52
CA SER A 98 -9.30 2.07 -8.28
C SER A 98 -8.82 0.95 -7.35
N LEU A 99 -8.35 -0.16 -7.94
CA LEU A 99 -7.70 -1.22 -7.17
C LEU A 99 -6.44 -0.72 -6.44
N ALA A 100 -5.76 0.32 -6.94
CA ALA A 100 -4.64 0.92 -6.23
C ALA A 100 -5.08 1.48 -4.88
N ASP A 101 -6.18 2.23 -4.87
CA ASP A 101 -6.71 2.87 -3.65
C ASP A 101 -7.21 1.83 -2.64
N LEU A 102 -7.86 0.76 -3.13
CA LEU A 102 -8.31 -0.35 -2.28
C LEU A 102 -7.13 -1.03 -1.57
N VAL A 103 -6.03 -1.26 -2.29
CA VAL A 103 -4.83 -1.87 -1.72
C VAL A 103 -4.14 -0.90 -0.76
N ALA A 104 -4.04 0.38 -1.10
CA ALA A 104 -3.49 1.42 -0.24
C ALA A 104 -4.21 1.53 1.09
N LEU A 105 -5.55 1.57 1.06
CA LEU A 105 -6.37 1.67 2.26
C LEU A 105 -6.10 0.52 3.24
N VAL A 106 -6.08 -0.72 2.72
CA VAL A 106 -5.84 -1.91 3.54
C VAL A 106 -4.45 -1.88 4.19
N GLU A 107 -3.45 -1.35 3.50
CA GLU A 107 -2.08 -1.25 4.02
C GLU A 107 -1.91 -0.13 5.05
N LEU A 108 -2.61 1.00 4.87
CA LEU A 108 -2.54 2.15 5.78
C LEU A 108 -3.35 1.95 7.06
N MET A 109 -4.33 1.05 7.06
CA MET A 109 -5.15 0.75 8.24
C MET A 109 -4.49 -0.21 9.24
N GLN A 110 -3.37 -0.86 8.88
CA GLN A 110 -2.64 -1.82 9.74
C GLN A 110 -1.76 -1.11 10.77
#